data_AF-A0A2T4JWY9-F1
#
_entry.id   AF-A0A2T4JWY9-F1
#
_cell.length_a   1.000
_cell.length_b   1.000
_cell.length_c   1.000
_cell.angle_alpha   90.00
_cell.angle_beta   90.00
_cell.angle_gamma   90.00
#
_symmetry.space_group_name_H-M   'P 1'
#
loop_
_entity.id
_entity.type
_entity.pdbx_description
1 polymer ?
#
loop_
_entity_poly.entity_id
_entity_poly.type
_entity_poly.pdbx_seq_one_letter_code
_entity_poly.pdbx_strand_id
1 'polypeptide(L)'
;MSGPAPLAERVTRALEAMERRRSRGRIEIAAGVLLGAYAGSREGGGLSGSLAGAAIVGLAAFLSVRLSLALRGRALTRLSAEDPAEVARVTERYRIAQAVGRTSRWKAFR
;
A
#
# COMPACT_ATOMS: atom_id res chain seq x y z
N MET A 1 -23.34 0.80 22.39
CA MET A 1 -22.47 -0.37 22.57
C MET A 1 -22.18 -0.95 21.20
N SER A 2 -21.01 -0.70 20.64
CA SER A 2 -20.64 -1.22 19.31
C SER A 2 -20.23 -2.68 19.46
N GLY A 3 -21.12 -3.60 19.08
CA GLY A 3 -20.80 -5.02 18.99
C GLY A 3 -19.61 -5.27 18.06
N PRO A 4 -18.94 -6.44 18.14
CA PRO A 4 -17.84 -6.77 17.25
C PRO A 4 -18.32 -6.66 15.80
N ALA A 5 -17.66 -5.80 15.01
CA ALA A 5 -17.97 -5.64 13.60
C ALA A 5 -17.87 -7.00 12.88
N PRO A 6 -18.78 -7.33 11.95
CA PRO A 6 -18.78 -8.62 11.26
C PRO A 6 -17.42 -8.87 10.58
N LEU A 7 -16.99 -10.13 10.56
CA LEU A 7 -15.67 -10.54 10.03
C LEU A 7 -15.43 -10.00 8.62
N ALA A 8 -16.46 -10.00 7.78
CA ALA A 8 -16.43 -9.41 6.44
C ALA A 8 -16.03 -7.93 6.43
N GLU A 9 -16.50 -7.14 7.39
CA GLU A 9 -16.17 -5.73 7.49
C GLU A 9 -14.74 -5.52 7.99
N ARG A 10 -14.27 -6.35 8.94
CA ARG A 10 -12.87 -6.32 9.43
C ARG A 10 -11.89 -6.64 8.29
N VAL A 11 -12.18 -7.66 7.49
CA VAL A 11 -11.38 -8.05 6.33
C VAL A 11 -11.39 -6.95 5.27
N THR A 12 -12.55 -6.40 4.94
CA THR A 12 -12.68 -5.32 3.96
C THR A 12 -11.90 -4.07 4.38
N ARG A 13 -12.04 -3.62 5.63
CA ARG A 13 -11.27 -2.47 6.16
C ARG A 13 -9.76 -2.74 6.12
N ALA A 14 -9.32 -3.96 6.42
CA ALA A 14 -7.91 -4.33 6.35
C ALA A 14 -7.40 -4.27 4.90
N LEU A 15 -8.14 -4.82 3.93
CA LEU A 15 -7.79 -4.77 2.51
C LEU A 15 -7.71 -3.33 1.99
N GLU A 16 -8.70 -2.49 2.29
CA GLU A 16 -8.68 -1.07 1.92
C GLU A 16 -7.50 -0.33 2.57
N ALA A 17 -7.20 -0.61 3.84
CA ALA A 17 -6.08 0.01 4.54
C ALA A 17 -4.74 -0.41 3.92
N MET A 18 -4.59 -1.65 3.46
CA MET A 18 -3.40 -2.07 2.71
C MET A 18 -3.30 -1.36 1.37
N GLU A 19 -4.41 -1.22 0.65
CA GLU A 19 -4.44 -0.60 -0.67
C GLU A 19 -4.16 0.90 -0.62
N ARG A 20 -4.77 1.61 0.34
CA ARG A 20 -4.46 3.02 0.65
C ARG A 20 -3.00 3.20 1.03
N ARG A 21 -2.40 2.26 1.78
CA ARG A 21 -0.98 2.31 2.13
C ARG A 21 -0.10 2.01 0.93
N ARG A 22 -0.50 1.13 0.02
CA ARG A 22 0.23 0.85 -1.22
C ARG A 22 0.22 2.06 -2.16
N SER A 23 -0.91 2.73 -2.33
CA SER A 23 -1.00 3.93 -3.18
C SER A 23 -0.22 5.10 -2.57
N ARG A 24 -0.41 5.40 -1.28
CA ARG A 24 0.38 6.41 -0.57
C ARG A 24 1.87 6.08 -0.55
N GLY A 25 2.21 4.81 -0.34
CA GLY A 25 3.59 4.35 -0.32
C GLY A 25 4.31 4.59 -1.65
N ARG A 26 3.63 4.48 -2.79
CA ARG A 26 4.23 4.84 -4.09
C ARG A 26 4.57 6.33 -4.17
N ILE A 27 3.68 7.18 -3.65
CA ILE A 27 3.90 8.64 -3.60
C ILE A 27 5.03 8.97 -2.61
N GLU A 28 5.04 8.36 -1.42
CA GLU A 28 6.11 8.51 -0.41
C GLU A 28 7.47 8.10 -0.98
N ILE A 29 7.54 6.97 -1.70
CA ILE A 29 8.78 6.51 -2.36
C ILE A 29 9.20 7.48 -3.45
N ALA A 30 8.29 7.89 -4.34
CA ALA A 30 8.62 8.83 -5.42
C ALA A 30 9.08 10.19 -4.86
N ALA A 31 8.40 10.71 -3.83
CA ALA A 31 8.79 11.93 -3.14
C ALA A 31 10.15 11.79 -2.46
N GLY A 32 10.40 10.66 -1.80
CA GLY A 32 11.69 10.35 -1.18
C GLY A 32 12.84 10.28 -2.18
N VAL A 33 12.64 9.63 -3.33
CA VAL A 33 13.62 9.58 -4.42
C VAL A 33 13.94 10.99 -4.94
N LEU A 34 12.93 11.82 -5.16
CA LEU A 34 13.13 13.20 -5.62
C LEU A 34 13.86 14.06 -4.59
N LEU A 35 13.48 13.95 -3.31
CA LEU A 35 14.15 14.65 -2.21
C LEU A 35 15.59 14.20 -2.03
N GLY A 36 15.86 12.91 -2.12
CA GLY A 36 17.21 12.34 -2.07
C GLY A 36 18.07 12.79 -3.24
N ALA A 37 17.51 12.81 -4.47
CA ALA A 37 18.19 13.33 -5.65
C ALA A 37 18.55 14.82 -5.48
N TYR A 38 17.59 15.62 -5.01
CA TYR A 38 17.78 17.04 -4.78
C TYR A 38 18.83 17.31 -3.71
N ALA A 39 18.78 16.62 -2.57
CA ALA A 39 19.76 16.77 -1.49
C ALA A 39 21.18 16.40 -1.97
N GLY A 40 21.33 15.25 -2.62
CA GLY A 40 22.62 14.79 -3.17
C GLY A 40 23.19 15.71 -4.25
N SER A 41 22.34 16.44 -4.97
CA SER A 41 22.78 17.46 -5.94
C SER A 41 23.31 18.74 -5.29
N ARG A 42 22.81 19.10 -4.09
CA ARG A 42 23.17 20.33 -3.38
C ARG A 42 24.52 20.24 -2.66
N GLU A 43 24.94 19.03 -2.27
CA GLU A 43 26.23 18.79 -1.59
C GLU A 43 27.44 18.76 -2.55
N GLY A 44 27.28 19.22 -3.79
CA GLY A 44 28.37 19.31 -4.77
C GLY A 44 28.72 18.00 -5.48
N GLY A 45 28.00 16.91 -5.19
CA GLY A 45 28.28 15.57 -5.72
C GLY A 45 27.87 15.31 -7.18
N GLY A 46 27.38 16.31 -7.92
CA GLY A 46 26.95 16.14 -9.32
C GLY A 46 25.91 15.01 -9.50
N LEU A 47 25.94 14.35 -10.66
CA LEU A 47 25.03 13.24 -10.99
C LEU A 47 25.19 12.03 -10.05
N SER A 48 26.41 11.72 -9.62
CA SER A 48 26.69 10.57 -8.73
C SER A 48 26.15 10.79 -7.32
N GLY A 49 26.31 11.99 -6.75
CA GLY A 49 25.73 12.37 -5.45
C GLY A 49 24.20 12.36 -5.48
N SER A 50 23.61 12.84 -6.57
CA SER A 50 22.14 12.82 -6.77
C SER A 50 21.60 11.39 -6.84
N LEU A 51 22.27 10.50 -7.58
CA LEU A 51 21.86 9.09 -7.68
C LEU A 51 22.02 8.35 -6.35
N ALA A 52 23.13 8.59 -5.62
CA ALA A 52 23.35 7.99 -4.32
C ALA A 52 22.30 8.45 -3.30
N GLY A 53 22.02 9.75 -3.23
CA GLY A 53 20.98 10.31 -2.35
C GLY A 53 19.59 9.78 -2.69
N ALA A 54 19.24 9.73 -3.98
CA ALA A 54 17.97 9.19 -4.45
C ALA A 54 17.80 7.70 -4.09
N ALA A 55 18.87 6.91 -4.24
CA ALA A 55 18.87 5.48 -3.93
C ALA A 55 18.70 5.23 -2.43
N ILE A 56 19.43 5.95 -1.57
CA ILE A 56 19.36 5.78 -0.11
C ILE A 56 17.97 6.17 0.41
N VAL A 57 17.47 7.35 0.04
CA VAL A 57 16.16 7.83 0.52
C VAL A 57 15.02 7.01 -0.09
N GLY A 58 15.12 6.64 -1.36
CA GLY A 58 14.16 5.76 -2.03
C GLY A 58 14.09 4.37 -1.39
N LEU A 59 15.25 3.79 -1.04
CA LEU A 59 15.32 2.49 -0.36
C LEU A 59 14.72 2.56 1.06
N ALA A 60 15.03 3.62 1.81
CA ALA A 60 14.45 3.83 3.15
C ALA A 60 12.92 3.92 3.08
N ALA A 61 12.39 4.76 2.17
CA ALA A 61 10.95 4.89 1.96
C ALA A 61 10.31 3.56 1.53
N PHE A 62 10.97 2.81 0.63
CA PHE A 62 10.50 1.51 0.19
C PHE A 62 10.41 0.50 1.34
N LEU A 63 11.46 0.41 2.16
CA LEU A 63 11.50 -0.48 3.32
C LEU A 63 10.42 -0.11 4.35
N SER A 64 10.22 1.18 4.65
CA SER A 64 9.16 1.64 5.56
C SER A 64 7.77 1.25 5.05
N VAL A 65 7.51 1.40 3.75
CA VAL A 65 6.25 0.99 3.12
C VAL A 65 6.08 -0.53 3.18
N ARG A 66 7.13 -1.30 2.86
CA ARG A 66 7.11 -2.77 2.89
C ARG A 66 6.89 -3.31 4.31
N LEU A 67 7.54 -2.73 5.31
CA LEU A 67 7.36 -3.11 6.71
C LEU A 67 5.94 -2.81 7.19
N SER A 68 5.41 -1.63 6.85
CA SER A 68 4.03 -1.26 7.16
C SER A 68 3.02 -2.23 6.53
N LEU A 69 3.26 -2.63 5.28
CA LEU A 69 2.43 -3.62 4.59
C LEU A 69 2.56 -5.01 5.21
N ALA A 70 3.76 -5.44 5.61
CA ALA A 70 3.98 -6.72 6.27
C ALA A 70 3.27 -6.81 7.63
N LEU A 71 3.31 -5.74 8.43
CA LEU A 71 2.61 -5.67 9.71
C LEU A 71 1.08 -5.73 9.52
N ARG A 72 0.53 -5.04 8.53
CA ARG A 72 -0.90 -5.12 8.17
C ARG A 72 -1.27 -6.48 7.58
N GLY A 73 -0.37 -7.08 6.81
CA GLY A 73 -0.51 -8.44 6.28
C GLY A 73 -0.61 -9.48 7.39
N ARG A 74 0.18 -9.36 8.46
CA ARG A 74 0.09 -10.24 9.65
C ARG A 74 -1.26 -10.15 10.35
N ALA A 75 -1.89 -8.98 10.39
CA ALA A 75 -3.24 -8.84 10.95
C ALA A 75 -4.29 -9.61 10.12
N LEU A 76 -4.16 -9.58 8.78
CA LEU A 76 -4.96 -10.41 7.87
C LEU A 76 -4.68 -11.91 8.05
N THR A 77 -3.41 -12.30 8.27
CA THR A 77 -3.06 -13.71 8.50
C THR A 77 -3.66 -14.25 9.80
N ARG A 78 -3.72 -13.41 10.84
CA ARG A 78 -4.41 -13.75 12.10
C ARG A 78 -5.91 -13.92 11.90
N LEU A 79 -6.55 -13.03 11.15
CA LEU A 79 -7.97 -13.16 10.79
C LEU A 79 -8.24 -14.43 9.96
N SER A 80 -7.34 -14.79 9.04
CA SER A 80 -7.47 -16.04 8.27
C SER A 80 -7.26 -17.31 9.09
N ALA A 81 -6.61 -17.21 10.26
CA ALA A 81 -6.47 -18.35 11.17
C ALA A 81 -7.77 -18.62 11.96
N GLU A 82 -8.63 -17.61 12.15
CA GLU A 82 -9.94 -17.74 12.81
C GLU A 82 -10.97 -18.38 11.88
N ASP A 83 -11.09 -17.90 10.63
CA ASP A 83 -11.98 -18.49 9.62
C ASP A 83 -11.42 -18.32 8.18
N PRO A 84 -10.67 -19.30 7.66
CA PRO A 84 -10.03 -19.18 6.36
C PRO A 84 -11.03 -19.14 5.20
N ALA A 85 -12.17 -19.83 5.33
CA ALA A 85 -13.16 -19.95 4.26
C ALA A 85 -13.93 -18.64 4.09
N GLU A 86 -14.31 -17.98 5.19
CA GLU A 86 -15.01 -16.71 5.12
C GLU A 86 -14.10 -15.56 4.68
N VAL A 87 -12.84 -15.53 5.16
CA VAL A 87 -11.84 -14.56 4.71
C VAL A 87 -11.57 -14.68 3.21
N ALA A 88 -11.46 -15.90 2.68
CA ALA A 88 -11.27 -16.13 1.25
C ALA A 88 -12.46 -15.61 0.42
N ARG A 89 -13.70 -15.92 0.84
CA ARG A 89 -14.91 -15.43 0.16
C ARG A 89 -15.00 -13.90 0.17
N VAL A 90 -14.73 -13.26 1.30
CA VAL A 90 -14.78 -11.79 1.42
C VAL A 90 -13.68 -11.13 0.56
N THR A 91 -12.48 -11.70 0.57
CA THR A 91 -11.37 -11.22 -0.26
C THR A 91 -11.69 -11.30 -1.74
N GLU A 92 -12.32 -12.40 -2.18
CA GLU A 92 -12.71 -12.59 -3.56
C GLU A 92 -13.82 -11.62 -3.97
N ARG A 93 -14.86 -11.47 -3.14
CA ARG A 93 -15.92 -10.46 -3.36
C ARG A 93 -15.35 -9.04 -3.45
N TYR A 94 -14.40 -8.71 -2.58
CA TYR A 94 -13.71 -7.41 -2.61
C TYR A 94 -12.96 -7.19 -3.92
N ARG A 95 -12.24 -8.21 -4.43
CA ARG A 95 -11.55 -8.14 -5.74
C ARG A 95 -12.51 -7.94 -6.89
N ILE A 96 -13.63 -8.65 -6.90
CA ILE A 96 -14.67 -8.52 -7.92
C ILE A 96 -15.26 -7.10 -7.88
N ALA A 97 -15.64 -6.59 -6.71
CA ALA A 97 -16.17 -5.23 -6.55
C ALA A 97 -15.18 -4.16 -7.06
N GLN A 98 -13.89 -4.32 -6.76
CA GLN A 98 -12.82 -3.48 -7.28
C GLN A 98 -12.66 -3.55 -8.80
N ALA A 99 -12.78 -4.74 -9.39
CA ALA A 99 -12.73 -4.92 -10.83
C ALA A 99 -13.92 -4.22 -11.49
N VAL A 100 -15.14 -4.49 -11.02
CA VAL A 100 -16.39 -3.88 -11.51
C VAL A 100 -16.34 -2.35 -11.39
N GLY A 101 -15.92 -1.80 -10.24
CA GLY A 101 -15.79 -0.35 -10.06
C GLY A 101 -14.74 0.29 -10.98
N ARG A 102 -13.73 -0.46 -11.43
CA ARG A 102 -12.79 0.00 -12.47
C ARG A 102 -13.44 -0.04 -13.85
N THR A 103 -14.16 -1.11 -14.19
CA THR A 103 -14.87 -1.23 -15.47
C THR A 103 -15.95 -0.17 -15.63
N SER A 104 -16.73 0.11 -14.57
CA SER A 104 -17.76 1.14 -14.58
C SER A 104 -17.18 2.53 -14.78
N ARG A 105 -16.04 2.85 -14.14
CA ARG A 105 -15.31 4.10 -14.37
C ARG A 105 -14.80 4.19 -15.81
N TRP A 106 -14.26 3.11 -16.36
CA TRP A 106 -13.82 3.08 -17.76
C TRP A 106 -14.96 3.30 -18.75
N LYS A 107 -16.13 2.71 -18.50
CA LYS A 107 -17.34 2.94 -19.32
C LYS A 107 -17.84 4.38 -19.25
N ALA A 108 -17.69 5.07 -18.11
CA ALA A 108 -18.09 6.47 -17.96
C ALA A 108 -17.18 7.45 -18.72
N PHE A 109 -15.98 7.03 -19.12
CA PHE A 109 -15.03 7.83 -19.90
C PHE A 109 -15.11 7.57 -21.42
N ARG A 110 -15.95 6.62 -21.86
CA ARG A 110 -16.14 6.26 -23.26
C ARG A 110 -17.50 6.72 -23.75
#